data_AF-A0A2W4LXV0-F1
#
_entry.id   AF-A0A2W4LXV0-F1
#
_cell.length_a   1.000
_cell.length_b   1.000
_cell.length_c   1.000
_cell.angle_alpha   90.00
_cell.angle_beta   90.00
_cell.angle_gamma   90.00
#
_symmetry.space_group_name_H-M   'P 1'
#
loop_
_entity.id
_entity.type
_entity.pdbx_description
1 polymer ?
#
loop_
_entity_poly.entity_id
_entity_poly.type
_entity_poly.pdbx_seq_one_letter_code
_entity_poly.pdbx_strand_id
1 'polypeptide(L)'
;MKVLFFLEPLVLHNRPFHYWAWLGYYAEMMRALERVGVEARLVTNAALAERAVTVPGVGRAGHGVRADWVVALGQETIREPFGMPNVAILAGLHRGTHAANAVSEYGARLRAALEGFVPDVVLTLSPSPQVRAAFPEALVLSTETAAYSRAPFPSCIFFDPLGMWDRSLLAVHARALAERAEDAEDAALLADFERRFGAYFRATTPYAELEAELRAQYRRIAFLPLQFGGEPGFDTNAPFANQGEYVFHVLERLPPETAVIAVEHPTAHWLGDVLDEETRAYLARAHPEFRLVDFRTAESAGQYLVHHADYVIAVSTSLALQGLVFGKPLVSIGTSHLGPYATFEGLAAVPRTGDLPAPSAGVRRALAWMLRHYFVPLELTRDPKWLLPFLKRCHARRGLSGPEFFDPVLPTAELAERLFVMLDELESAPLTGRIENGDFGAWPRGDGPFRVGREGPEGWHLLDFSGGSGDVVAISLEDGVCFEGGASRKDGASQEGGATGARAARIRRRRAGTGPTLFLQRVPDAAACAGRLARLSFSARADRPSVLHAYLYLQLDDGGPGSGTLPQAFPLDESFRRYSMVARVPEMGPRTPGPGHHTEVVFALPPESGAVEIDLADVVLEPVRL
;
A
#
# COMPACT_ATOMS: atom_id res chain seq x y z
N MET A 1 -34.58 7.46 -9.70
CA MET A 1 -33.45 7.62 -8.78
C MET A 1 -32.46 8.54 -9.45
N LYS A 2 -32.07 9.62 -8.77
CA LYS A 2 -31.05 10.58 -9.19
C LYS A 2 -29.87 10.52 -8.22
N VAL A 3 -28.65 10.48 -8.74
CA VAL A 3 -27.44 10.33 -7.92
C VAL A 3 -26.53 11.55 -8.10
N LEU A 4 -26.14 12.18 -6.98
CA LEU A 4 -25.13 13.22 -6.98
C LEU A 4 -23.80 12.63 -6.50
N PHE A 5 -22.74 12.85 -7.26
CA PHE A 5 -21.37 12.65 -6.84
C PHE A 5 -20.82 14.00 -6.42
N PHE A 6 -20.57 14.19 -5.13
CA PHE A 6 -20.04 15.44 -4.58
C PHE A 6 -18.57 15.24 -4.23
N LEU A 7 -17.69 15.80 -5.06
CA LEU A 7 -16.25 15.79 -4.88
C LEU A 7 -15.84 17.19 -4.45
N GLU A 8 -15.43 17.36 -3.20
CA GLU A 8 -15.23 18.68 -2.57
C GLU A 8 -14.55 19.70 -3.51
N PRO A 9 -15.24 20.81 -3.85
CA PRO A 9 -14.69 21.81 -4.78
C PRO A 9 -13.61 22.71 -4.18
N LEU A 10 -13.38 22.68 -2.86
CA LEU A 10 -12.27 23.41 -2.24
C LEU A 10 -10.91 22.83 -2.69
N VAL A 11 -9.97 23.70 -3.05
CA VAL A 11 -8.60 23.30 -3.38
C VAL A 11 -7.80 23.05 -2.11
N LEU A 12 -7.33 21.84 -1.90
CA LEU A 12 -6.50 21.47 -0.75
C LEU A 12 -5.03 21.36 -1.14
N HIS A 13 -4.14 21.59 -0.18
CA HIS A 13 -2.67 21.47 -0.34
C HIS A 13 -2.06 22.26 -1.51
N ASN A 14 -2.72 23.34 -1.94
CA ASN A 14 -2.36 24.07 -3.17
C ASN A 14 -2.40 23.20 -4.45
N ARG A 15 -3.19 22.12 -4.45
CA ARG A 15 -3.32 21.16 -5.55
C ARG A 15 -4.79 21.05 -5.97
N PRO A 16 -5.21 21.64 -7.11
CA PRO A 16 -6.59 21.53 -7.56
C PRO A 16 -6.97 20.11 -8.00
N PHE A 17 -5.98 19.23 -8.17
CA PHE A 17 -6.17 17.82 -8.51
C PHE A 17 -6.14 16.88 -7.30
N HIS A 18 -6.15 17.37 -6.05
CA HIS A 18 -6.02 16.53 -4.85
C HIS A 18 -6.90 15.27 -4.87
N TYR A 19 -8.17 15.41 -5.24
CA TYR A 19 -9.12 14.30 -5.34
C TYR A 19 -9.17 13.56 -6.68
N TRP A 20 -8.07 13.56 -7.45
CA TRP A 20 -8.03 12.93 -8.78
C TRP A 20 -8.31 11.42 -8.77
N ALA A 21 -7.86 10.70 -7.74
CA ALA A 21 -8.11 9.26 -7.63
C ALA A 21 -9.61 8.97 -7.45
N TRP A 22 -10.25 9.76 -6.60
CA TRP A 22 -11.69 9.72 -6.33
C TRP A 22 -12.55 10.06 -7.54
N LEU A 23 -12.11 11.04 -8.35
CA LEU A 23 -12.74 11.33 -9.63
C LEU A 23 -12.79 10.07 -10.53
N GLY A 24 -11.73 9.27 -10.54
CA GLY A 24 -11.68 8.01 -11.28
C GLY A 24 -12.78 7.03 -10.87
N TYR A 25 -12.92 6.78 -9.56
CA TYR A 25 -13.95 5.88 -9.01
C TYR A 25 -15.36 6.41 -9.30
N TYR A 26 -15.61 7.70 -9.08
CA TYR A 26 -16.92 8.29 -9.33
C TYR A 26 -17.28 8.28 -10.81
N ALA A 27 -16.34 8.56 -11.70
CA ALA A 27 -16.58 8.47 -13.14
C ALA A 27 -16.95 7.05 -13.59
N GLU A 28 -16.32 6.02 -13.01
CA GLU A 28 -16.68 4.61 -13.27
C GLU A 28 -18.08 4.26 -12.80
N MET A 29 -18.45 4.68 -11.57
CA MET A 29 -19.80 4.50 -11.03
C MET A 29 -20.85 5.25 -11.87
N MET A 30 -20.57 6.49 -12.27
CA MET A 30 -21.45 7.29 -13.13
C MET A 30 -21.72 6.58 -14.46
N ARG A 31 -20.69 6.03 -15.12
CA ARG A 31 -20.85 5.25 -16.35
C ARG A 31 -21.63 3.96 -16.12
N ALA A 32 -21.44 3.30 -14.97
CA ALA A 32 -22.25 2.13 -14.62
C ALA A 32 -23.73 2.50 -14.53
N LEU A 33 -24.06 3.56 -13.79
CA LEU A 33 -25.42 4.07 -13.62
C LEU A 33 -26.05 4.57 -14.94
N GLU A 34 -25.28 5.25 -15.78
CA GLU A 34 -25.73 5.72 -17.10
C GLU A 34 -26.22 4.56 -17.98
N ARG A 35 -25.51 3.43 -17.99
CA ARG A 35 -25.88 2.23 -18.79
C ARG A 35 -27.25 1.66 -18.45
N VAL A 36 -27.78 1.98 -17.26
CA VAL A 36 -29.11 1.55 -16.81
C VAL A 36 -30.09 2.71 -16.66
N GLY A 37 -29.79 3.85 -17.31
CA GLY A 37 -30.69 5.00 -17.41
C GLY A 37 -30.86 5.79 -16.11
N VAL A 38 -29.92 5.69 -15.18
CA VAL A 38 -29.93 6.50 -13.94
C VAL A 38 -29.28 7.85 -14.21
N GLU A 39 -30.02 8.92 -13.91
CA GLU A 39 -29.51 10.29 -14.02
C GLU A 39 -28.49 10.55 -12.90
N ALA A 40 -27.28 10.98 -13.28
CA ALA A 40 -26.21 11.31 -12.35
C ALA A 40 -25.63 12.70 -12.64
N ARG A 41 -25.14 13.38 -11.59
CA ARG A 41 -24.33 14.59 -11.72
C ARG A 41 -23.09 14.53 -10.85
N LEU A 42 -22.03 15.22 -11.26
CA LEU A 42 -20.80 15.42 -10.51
C LEU A 42 -20.66 16.91 -10.18
N VAL A 43 -20.48 17.23 -8.91
CA VAL A 43 -20.05 18.56 -8.47
C VAL A 43 -18.58 18.47 -8.05
N THR A 44 -17.74 19.37 -8.58
CA THR A 44 -16.32 19.43 -8.24
C THR A 44 -15.70 20.81 -8.54
N ASN A 45 -14.39 20.95 -8.38
CA ASN A 45 -13.67 22.17 -8.78
C ASN A 45 -13.40 22.21 -10.29
N ALA A 46 -13.03 23.38 -10.83
CA ALA A 46 -12.83 23.56 -12.26
C ALA A 46 -11.78 22.62 -12.89
N ALA A 47 -10.68 22.34 -12.20
CA ALA A 47 -9.61 21.50 -12.75
C ALA A 47 -10.01 20.01 -12.83
N LEU A 48 -10.70 19.52 -11.80
CA LEU A 48 -11.24 18.15 -11.81
C LEU A 48 -12.41 18.04 -12.78
N ALA A 49 -13.23 19.09 -12.96
CA ALA A 49 -14.28 19.11 -13.96
C ALA A 49 -13.73 18.98 -15.39
N GLU A 50 -12.65 19.71 -15.73
CA GLU A 50 -11.95 19.57 -17.01
C GLU A 50 -11.46 18.13 -17.24
N ARG A 51 -10.86 17.52 -16.21
CA ARG A 51 -10.39 16.13 -16.26
C ARG A 51 -11.53 15.13 -16.37
N ALA A 52 -12.67 15.40 -15.72
CA ALA A 52 -13.85 14.56 -15.79
C ALA A 52 -14.37 14.44 -17.22
N VAL A 53 -14.50 15.56 -17.94
CA VAL A 53 -15.08 15.60 -19.29
C VAL A 53 -14.10 15.24 -20.40
N THR A 54 -12.79 15.39 -20.16
CA THR A 54 -11.76 15.05 -21.15
C THR A 54 -11.85 13.56 -21.49
N VAL A 55 -11.90 13.24 -22.79
CA VAL A 55 -11.93 11.85 -23.27
C VAL A 55 -10.60 11.16 -22.92
N PRO A 56 -10.61 9.92 -22.40
CA PRO A 56 -9.41 9.16 -22.17
C PRO A 56 -8.58 9.03 -23.45
N GLY A 57 -7.28 9.31 -23.39
CA GLY A 57 -6.39 9.23 -24.54
C GLY A 57 -4.97 8.80 -24.15
N VAL A 58 -4.15 8.46 -25.15
CA VAL A 58 -2.74 8.10 -24.92
C VAL A 58 -2.03 9.30 -24.26
N GLY A 59 -1.66 9.15 -22.99
CA GLY A 59 -0.95 10.17 -22.21
C GLY A 59 -1.82 11.25 -21.55
N ARG A 60 -3.16 11.21 -21.67
CA ARG A 60 -4.06 12.14 -20.94
C ARG A 60 -5.03 11.37 -20.04
N ALA A 61 -5.00 11.70 -18.75
CA ALA A 61 -5.80 11.06 -17.72
C ALA A 61 -7.25 11.62 -17.64
N GLY A 62 -7.93 11.74 -18.78
CA GLY A 62 -9.34 12.10 -18.84
C GLY A 62 -10.26 10.94 -18.45
N HIS A 63 -11.51 11.23 -18.05
CA HIS A 63 -12.49 10.22 -17.66
C HIS A 63 -13.74 10.14 -18.55
N GLY A 64 -13.92 11.02 -19.52
CA GLY A 64 -15.01 10.97 -20.51
C GLY A 64 -16.42 11.02 -19.92
N VAL A 65 -16.61 11.68 -18.77
CA VAL A 65 -17.92 11.99 -18.21
C VAL A 65 -18.60 13.03 -19.09
N ARG A 66 -19.91 12.93 -19.25
CA ARG A 66 -20.69 13.88 -20.05
C ARG A 66 -20.58 15.30 -19.49
N ALA A 67 -20.33 16.28 -20.37
CA ALA A 67 -20.17 17.66 -19.94
C ALA A 67 -21.41 18.24 -19.26
N ASP A 68 -22.62 17.87 -19.69
CA ASP A 68 -23.89 18.27 -19.08
C ASP A 68 -24.14 17.65 -17.70
N TRP A 69 -23.32 16.67 -17.29
CA TRP A 69 -23.39 16.04 -15.97
C TRP A 69 -22.42 16.64 -14.97
N VAL A 70 -21.48 17.50 -15.41
CA VAL A 70 -20.41 18.02 -14.56
C VAL A 70 -20.66 19.49 -14.23
N VAL A 71 -20.68 19.80 -12.94
CA VAL A 71 -20.84 21.15 -12.39
C VAL A 71 -19.57 21.54 -11.67
N ALA A 72 -18.96 22.65 -12.11
CA ALA A 72 -17.80 23.22 -11.46
C ALA A 72 -18.21 24.33 -10.48
N LEU A 73 -17.78 24.24 -9.22
CA LEU A 73 -17.92 25.29 -8.23
C LEU A 73 -16.56 25.95 -7.95
N GLY A 74 -16.54 27.28 -7.95
CA GLY A 74 -15.35 28.06 -7.63
C GLY A 74 -15.10 28.13 -6.13
N GLN A 75 -13.85 27.95 -5.69
CA GLN A 75 -13.53 27.96 -4.27
C GLN A 75 -13.86 29.29 -3.57
N GLU A 76 -13.70 30.44 -4.23
CA GLU A 76 -13.98 31.75 -3.60
C GLU A 76 -15.47 31.93 -3.32
N THR A 77 -16.31 31.37 -4.19
CA THR A 77 -17.76 31.24 -3.95
C THR A 77 -18.06 30.33 -2.76
N ILE A 78 -17.15 29.45 -2.35
CA ILE A 78 -17.34 28.65 -1.14
C ILE A 78 -16.73 29.33 0.07
N ARG A 79 -15.61 30.03 -0.07
CA ARG A 79 -14.88 30.67 1.04
C ARG A 79 -15.57 31.90 1.59
N GLU A 80 -16.24 32.68 0.74
CA GLU A 80 -16.84 33.96 1.11
C GLU A 80 -17.73 33.90 2.39
N PRO A 81 -18.65 32.92 2.55
CA PRO A 81 -19.48 32.84 3.77
C PRO A 81 -18.70 32.45 5.04
N PHE A 82 -17.52 31.85 4.91
CA PHE A 82 -16.71 31.40 6.05
C PHE A 82 -15.56 32.35 6.41
N GLY A 83 -15.05 33.12 5.44
CA GLY A 83 -13.96 34.07 5.65
C GLY A 83 -12.63 33.44 6.11
N MET A 84 -12.37 32.18 5.74
CA MET A 84 -11.21 31.42 6.23
C MET A 84 -10.56 30.54 5.14
N PRO A 85 -9.37 29.96 5.41
CA PRO A 85 -8.72 29.02 4.49
C PRO A 85 -9.49 27.70 4.31
N ASN A 86 -9.33 27.06 3.16
CA ASN A 86 -10.06 25.84 2.77
C ASN A 86 -9.97 24.70 3.79
N VAL A 87 -8.78 24.45 4.34
CA VAL A 87 -8.56 23.40 5.36
C VAL A 87 -9.37 23.69 6.64
N ALA A 88 -9.44 24.95 7.07
CA ALA A 88 -10.24 25.35 8.23
C ALA A 88 -11.75 25.21 7.95
N ILE A 89 -12.19 25.45 6.72
CA ILE A 89 -13.57 25.20 6.31
C ILE A 89 -13.88 23.71 6.49
N LEU A 90 -13.11 22.82 5.89
CA LEU A 90 -13.35 21.36 6.02
C LEU A 90 -13.27 20.87 7.46
N ALA A 91 -12.28 21.36 8.21
CA ALA A 91 -12.12 20.99 9.61
C ALA A 91 -13.36 21.37 10.44
N GLY A 92 -13.89 22.58 10.25
CA GLY A 92 -15.08 23.01 10.98
C GLY A 92 -16.38 22.38 10.46
N LEU A 93 -16.46 22.00 9.18
CA LEU A 93 -17.58 21.21 8.65
C LEU A 93 -17.59 19.81 9.29
N HIS A 94 -16.43 19.20 9.47
CA HIS A 94 -16.29 17.91 10.15
C HIS A 94 -16.66 18.01 11.65
N ARG A 95 -16.08 18.99 12.35
CA ARG A 95 -16.32 19.17 13.80
C ARG A 95 -17.72 19.70 14.10
N GLY A 96 -18.42 20.26 13.12
CA GLY A 96 -19.71 20.92 13.30
C GLY A 96 -19.58 22.26 14.03
N THR A 97 -18.46 22.98 13.87
CA THR A 97 -18.16 24.22 14.59
C THR A 97 -18.50 25.48 13.80
N HIS A 98 -18.82 25.36 12.51
CA HIS A 98 -19.23 26.51 11.70
C HIS A 98 -20.64 26.98 12.02
N ALA A 99 -20.88 28.27 11.85
CA ALA A 99 -22.20 28.85 12.01
C ALA A 99 -23.19 28.28 10.97
N ALA A 100 -24.40 27.94 11.41
CA ALA A 100 -25.40 27.28 10.57
C ALA A 100 -25.79 28.08 9.31
N ASN A 101 -25.73 29.41 9.37
CA ASN A 101 -25.97 30.28 8.23
C ASN A 101 -24.89 30.15 7.15
N ALA A 102 -23.60 30.06 7.53
CA ALA A 102 -22.51 29.86 6.57
C ALA A 102 -22.60 28.49 5.89
N VAL A 103 -22.92 27.44 6.66
CA VAL A 103 -23.15 26.08 6.12
C VAL A 103 -24.36 26.06 5.18
N SER A 104 -25.46 26.72 5.56
CA SER A 104 -26.67 26.81 4.73
C SER A 104 -26.45 27.62 3.45
N GLU A 105 -25.67 28.69 3.52
CA GLU A 105 -25.28 29.51 2.36
C GLU A 105 -24.45 28.70 1.37
N TYR A 106 -23.49 27.89 1.85
CA TYR A 106 -22.77 26.95 0.98
C TYR A 106 -23.74 25.94 0.35
N GLY A 107 -24.66 25.35 1.13
CA GLY A 107 -25.70 24.47 0.60
C GLY A 107 -26.59 25.13 -0.46
N ALA A 108 -26.96 26.40 -0.27
CA ALA A 108 -27.77 27.16 -1.23
C ALA A 108 -27.02 27.39 -2.55
N ARG A 109 -25.72 27.73 -2.49
CA ARG A 109 -24.85 27.89 -3.67
C ARG A 109 -24.70 26.57 -4.43
N LEU A 110 -24.54 25.46 -3.72
CA LEU A 110 -24.53 24.11 -4.31
C LEU A 110 -25.85 23.81 -5.03
N ARG A 111 -26.98 24.05 -4.38
CA ARG A 111 -28.31 23.80 -4.96
C ARG A 111 -28.57 24.67 -6.19
N ALA A 112 -28.17 25.93 -6.16
CA ALA A 112 -28.31 26.85 -7.29
C ALA A 112 -27.50 26.36 -8.51
N ALA A 113 -26.26 25.92 -8.30
CA ALA A 113 -25.39 25.41 -9.36
C ALA A 113 -25.89 24.10 -10.00
N LEU A 114 -26.81 23.39 -9.34
CA LEU A 114 -27.42 22.16 -9.84
C LEU A 114 -28.70 22.40 -10.65
N GLU A 115 -29.15 23.64 -10.82
CA GLU A 115 -30.23 24.03 -11.75
C GLU A 115 -31.51 23.17 -11.64
N GLY A 116 -31.97 22.95 -10.41
CA GLY A 116 -33.19 22.17 -10.14
C GLY A 116 -32.99 20.65 -10.11
N PHE A 117 -31.77 20.15 -10.28
CA PHE A 117 -31.45 18.75 -9.98
C PHE A 117 -31.53 18.49 -8.47
N VAL A 118 -32.42 17.56 -8.08
CA VAL A 118 -32.62 17.13 -6.69
C VAL A 118 -32.24 15.65 -6.59
N PRO A 119 -31.11 15.30 -5.93
CA PRO A 119 -30.68 13.91 -5.79
C PRO A 119 -31.54 13.13 -4.80
N ASP A 120 -31.69 11.82 -5.03
CA ASP A 120 -32.20 10.86 -4.06
C ASP A 120 -31.07 10.31 -3.17
N VAL A 121 -29.86 10.22 -3.75
CA VAL A 121 -28.63 9.76 -3.10
C VAL A 121 -27.48 10.70 -3.45
N VAL A 122 -26.66 11.04 -2.46
CA VAL A 122 -25.40 11.76 -2.64
C VAL A 122 -24.24 10.88 -2.17
N LEU A 123 -23.21 10.74 -3.00
CA LEU A 123 -21.93 10.10 -2.64
C LEU A 123 -20.89 11.21 -2.45
N THR A 124 -20.18 11.20 -1.33
CA THR A 124 -19.17 12.23 -1.00
C THR A 124 -18.02 11.64 -0.22
N LEU A 125 -16.81 12.16 -0.37
CA LEU A 125 -15.68 11.82 0.50
C LEU A 125 -15.31 12.93 1.51
N SER A 126 -16.04 14.04 1.52
CA SER A 126 -15.79 15.15 2.44
C SER A 126 -16.90 15.26 3.48
N PRO A 127 -16.61 15.91 4.63
CA PRO A 127 -17.65 16.35 5.55
C PRO A 127 -18.76 17.09 4.80
N SER A 128 -20.00 16.65 5.02
CA SER A 128 -21.13 16.98 4.15
C SER A 128 -22.32 17.71 4.82
N PRO A 129 -22.17 18.49 5.92
CA PRO A 129 -23.33 19.18 6.51
C PRO A 129 -23.98 20.18 5.53
N GLN A 130 -23.20 20.83 4.66
CA GLN A 130 -23.68 21.70 3.57
C GLN A 130 -24.51 20.94 2.53
N VAL A 131 -24.13 19.69 2.22
CA VAL A 131 -24.85 18.83 1.27
C VAL A 131 -26.18 18.39 1.89
N ARG A 132 -26.14 17.97 3.17
CA ARG A 132 -27.34 17.62 3.94
C ARG A 132 -28.29 18.81 4.08
N ALA A 133 -27.76 20.03 4.24
CA ALA A 133 -28.57 21.26 4.25
C ALA A 133 -29.18 21.57 2.88
N ALA A 134 -28.45 21.34 1.78
CA ALA A 134 -28.96 21.55 0.42
C ALA A 134 -30.07 20.57 0.04
N PHE A 135 -29.95 19.31 0.47
CA PHE A 135 -30.80 18.18 0.09
C PHE A 135 -31.21 17.35 1.32
N PRO A 136 -32.11 17.86 2.18
CA PRO A 136 -32.47 17.19 3.43
C PRO A 136 -33.16 15.83 3.24
N GLU A 137 -33.81 15.60 2.10
CA GLU A 137 -34.48 14.34 1.78
C GLU A 137 -33.56 13.31 1.11
N ALA A 138 -32.36 13.73 0.68
CA ALA A 138 -31.41 12.85 0.03
C ALA A 138 -30.66 12.01 1.05
N LEU A 139 -30.43 10.74 0.73
CA LEU A 139 -29.48 9.92 1.48
C LEU A 139 -28.06 10.35 1.14
N VAL A 140 -27.30 10.83 2.11
CA VAL A 140 -25.87 11.14 1.93
C VAL A 140 -25.04 9.97 2.44
N LEU A 141 -24.27 9.34 1.54
CA LEU A 141 -23.33 8.28 1.83
C LEU A 141 -21.90 8.83 1.72
N SER A 142 -21.16 8.74 2.82
CA SER A 142 -19.73 9.04 2.84
C SER A 142 -18.96 7.86 2.26
N THR A 143 -18.08 8.11 1.31
CA THR A 143 -17.31 7.08 0.62
C THR A 143 -15.83 7.35 0.77
N GLU A 144 -15.07 6.37 1.25
CA GLU A 144 -13.61 6.40 1.24
C GLU A 144 -13.10 4.97 0.98
N THR A 145 -11.83 4.85 0.61
CA THR A 145 -11.17 3.56 0.48
C THR A 145 -11.26 2.83 1.83
N ALA A 146 -11.64 1.55 1.77
CA ALA A 146 -11.79 0.72 2.95
C ALA A 146 -10.42 0.33 3.52
N ALA A 147 -10.43 -0.44 4.62
CA ALA A 147 -9.20 -0.89 5.25
C ALA A 147 -8.32 -1.74 4.33
N TYR A 148 -8.93 -2.33 3.31
CA TYR A 148 -8.32 -3.17 2.28
C TYR A 148 -8.46 -2.42 0.97
N SER A 149 -7.39 -1.80 0.48
CA SER A 149 -7.47 -0.92 -0.69
C SER A 149 -6.27 -1.01 -1.63
N ARG A 150 -5.29 -1.86 -1.30
CA ARG A 150 -4.05 -2.03 -2.05
C ARG A 150 -3.60 -3.48 -1.99
N ALA A 151 -2.93 -3.93 -3.06
CA ALA A 151 -2.33 -5.26 -3.12
C ALA A 151 -1.46 -5.52 -1.87
N PRO A 152 -1.50 -6.75 -1.31
CA PRO A 152 -2.19 -7.94 -1.81
C PRO A 152 -3.71 -7.98 -1.55
N PHE A 153 -4.25 -7.06 -0.75
CA PHE A 153 -5.67 -7.04 -0.49
C PHE A 153 -6.46 -6.63 -1.74
N PRO A 154 -7.71 -7.13 -1.90
CA PRO A 154 -8.63 -6.58 -2.88
C PRO A 154 -8.84 -5.08 -2.60
N SER A 155 -9.06 -4.30 -3.66
CA SER A 155 -9.43 -2.90 -3.50
C SER A 155 -10.88 -2.81 -3.04
N CYS A 156 -11.12 -2.34 -1.81
CA CYS A 156 -12.46 -2.14 -1.27
C CYS A 156 -12.74 -0.66 -0.97
N ILE A 157 -14.02 -0.32 -0.93
CA ILE A 157 -14.60 1.00 -0.61
C ILE A 157 -15.72 0.79 0.41
N PHE A 158 -16.12 1.83 1.13
CA PHE A 158 -17.33 1.80 1.97
C PHE A 158 -18.31 2.91 1.62
N PHE A 159 -19.55 2.80 2.13
CA PHE A 159 -20.64 3.75 1.91
C PHE A 159 -21.36 4.08 3.23
N ASP A 160 -20.78 4.94 4.06
CA ASP A 160 -21.26 5.23 5.41
C ASP A 160 -22.44 6.22 5.42
N PRO A 161 -23.60 5.89 6.01
CA PRO A 161 -24.76 6.78 6.01
C PRO A 161 -24.64 7.97 6.98
N LEU A 162 -23.75 7.90 7.97
CA LEU A 162 -23.61 8.90 9.02
C LEU A 162 -22.50 9.91 8.69
N GLY A 163 -21.32 9.44 8.31
CA GLY A 163 -20.17 10.31 8.12
C GLY A 163 -18.84 9.58 8.02
N MET A 164 -17.75 10.30 8.30
CA MET A 164 -16.39 9.79 8.31
C MET A 164 -15.77 9.86 9.70
N TRP A 165 -14.76 9.01 9.93
CA TRP A 165 -13.98 8.96 11.17
C TRP A 165 -14.87 8.92 12.41
N ASP A 166 -14.74 9.82 13.37
CA ASP A 166 -15.55 9.86 14.59
C ASP A 166 -17.07 10.03 14.36
N ARG A 167 -17.48 10.42 13.15
CA ARG A 167 -18.89 10.53 12.73
C ARG A 167 -19.39 9.33 11.92
N SER A 168 -18.54 8.35 11.63
CA SER A 168 -18.94 7.13 10.92
C SER A 168 -19.87 6.25 11.76
N LEU A 169 -20.64 5.38 11.11
CA LEU A 169 -21.39 4.31 11.75
C LEU A 169 -20.47 3.44 12.60
N LEU A 170 -19.25 3.17 12.13
CA LEU A 170 -18.26 2.39 12.88
C LEU A 170 -17.90 3.05 14.22
N ALA A 171 -17.85 4.38 14.28
CA ALA A 171 -17.57 5.11 15.52
C ALA A 171 -18.82 5.20 16.41
N VAL A 172 -19.93 5.68 15.84
CA VAL A 172 -21.17 6.00 16.57
C VAL A 172 -21.85 4.74 17.11
N HIS A 173 -21.81 3.64 16.36
CA HIS A 173 -22.45 2.37 16.70
C HIS A 173 -21.46 1.26 17.07
N ALA A 174 -20.23 1.60 17.45
CA ALA A 174 -19.20 0.63 17.84
C ALA A 174 -19.66 -0.37 18.91
N ARG A 175 -20.37 0.13 19.94
CA ARG A 175 -20.93 -0.72 20.99
C ARG A 175 -21.94 -1.72 20.43
N ALA A 176 -22.87 -1.24 19.60
CA ALA A 176 -23.85 -2.11 18.98
C ALA A 176 -23.16 -3.18 18.12
N LEU A 177 -22.13 -2.81 17.36
CA LEU A 177 -21.32 -3.76 16.59
C LEU A 177 -20.63 -4.80 17.48
N ALA A 178 -20.03 -4.36 18.58
CA ALA A 178 -19.33 -5.24 19.51
C ALA A 178 -20.26 -6.17 20.29
N GLU A 179 -21.48 -5.73 20.63
CA GLU A 179 -22.45 -6.50 21.43
C GLU A 179 -23.37 -7.38 20.56
N ARG A 180 -23.25 -7.35 19.23
CA ARG A 180 -24.00 -8.24 18.33
C ARG A 180 -23.81 -9.71 18.69
N ALA A 181 -24.85 -10.51 18.47
CA ALA A 181 -24.73 -11.95 18.46
C ALA A 181 -23.71 -12.38 17.41
N GLU A 182 -22.93 -13.40 17.73
CA GLU A 182 -21.97 -13.97 16.79
C GLU A 182 -22.70 -14.61 15.61
N ASP A 183 -22.33 -14.19 14.40
CA ASP A 183 -22.77 -14.78 13.14
C ASP A 183 -21.66 -15.72 12.65
N ALA A 184 -22.01 -16.99 12.42
CA ALA A 184 -21.05 -18.02 12.05
C ALA A 184 -20.41 -17.76 10.67
N GLU A 185 -21.11 -17.14 9.73
CA GLU A 185 -20.57 -16.79 8.43
C GLU A 185 -19.62 -15.58 8.53
N ASP A 186 -19.98 -14.57 9.33
CA ASP A 186 -19.07 -13.44 9.63
C ASP A 186 -17.76 -13.96 10.24
N ALA A 187 -17.87 -14.82 11.26
CA ALA A 187 -16.72 -15.38 11.97
C ALA A 187 -15.85 -16.28 11.08
N ALA A 188 -16.47 -17.14 10.25
CA ALA A 188 -15.75 -18.01 9.33
C ALA A 188 -14.99 -17.22 8.27
N LEU A 189 -15.62 -16.17 7.68
CA LEU A 189 -14.97 -15.32 6.69
C LEU A 189 -13.77 -14.57 7.28
N LEU A 190 -13.90 -14.04 8.51
CA LEU A 190 -12.78 -13.40 9.20
C LEU A 190 -11.64 -14.39 9.47
N ALA A 191 -11.94 -15.61 9.92
CA ALA A 191 -10.93 -16.63 10.19
C ALA A 191 -10.18 -17.06 8.92
N ASP A 192 -10.90 -17.21 7.80
CA ASP A 192 -10.30 -17.46 6.48
C ASP A 192 -9.42 -16.29 6.05
N PHE A 193 -9.89 -15.06 6.24
CA PHE A 193 -9.13 -13.86 5.92
C PHE A 193 -7.81 -13.78 6.69
N GLU A 194 -7.86 -13.98 8.02
CA GLU A 194 -6.69 -14.01 8.90
C GLU A 194 -5.70 -15.10 8.49
N ARG A 195 -6.21 -16.31 8.22
CA ARG A 195 -5.38 -17.46 7.83
C ARG A 195 -4.65 -17.18 6.52
N ARG A 196 -5.39 -16.81 5.47
CA ARG A 196 -4.88 -16.72 4.10
C ARG A 196 -3.96 -15.52 3.91
N PHE A 197 -4.41 -14.31 4.29
CA PHE A 197 -3.54 -13.13 4.20
C PHE A 197 -2.39 -13.20 5.20
N GLY A 198 -2.60 -13.75 6.40
CA GLY A 198 -1.52 -13.97 7.36
C GLY A 198 -0.43 -14.90 6.80
N ALA A 199 -0.81 -15.94 6.05
CA ALA A 199 0.15 -16.81 5.38
C ALA A 199 0.91 -16.07 4.26
N TYR A 200 0.19 -15.29 3.44
CA TYR A 200 0.80 -14.42 2.45
C TYR A 200 1.86 -13.48 3.04
N PHE A 201 1.52 -12.69 4.06
CA PHE A 201 2.46 -11.73 4.62
C PHE A 201 3.67 -12.41 5.27
N ARG A 202 3.49 -13.55 5.95
CA ARG A 202 4.62 -14.33 6.48
C ARG A 202 5.54 -14.84 5.37
N ALA A 203 4.97 -15.27 4.23
CA ALA A 203 5.73 -15.85 3.15
C ALA A 203 6.46 -14.80 2.27
N THR A 204 5.92 -13.58 2.22
CA THR A 204 6.32 -12.56 1.23
C THR A 204 6.98 -11.31 1.82
N THR A 205 7.01 -11.17 3.15
CA THR A 205 7.54 -9.95 3.76
C THR A 205 9.04 -9.73 3.52
N PRO A 206 9.47 -8.52 3.13
CA PRO A 206 10.88 -8.16 3.01
C PRO A 206 11.49 -7.67 4.34
N TYR A 207 10.72 -7.61 5.44
CA TYR A 207 11.14 -6.97 6.69
C TYR A 207 11.53 -7.95 7.81
N ALA A 208 11.73 -9.24 7.49
CA ALA A 208 12.09 -10.25 8.49
C ALA A 208 13.44 -9.95 9.20
N GLU A 209 14.42 -9.44 8.45
CA GLU A 209 15.73 -9.08 9.03
C GLU A 209 15.64 -7.84 9.92
N LEU A 210 14.85 -6.84 9.53
CA LEU A 210 14.57 -5.67 10.37
C LEU A 210 13.89 -6.07 11.69
N GLU A 211 12.91 -6.99 11.64
CA GLU A 211 12.31 -7.54 12.85
C GLU A 211 13.35 -8.24 13.72
N ALA A 212 14.21 -9.08 13.14
CA ALA A 212 15.26 -9.79 13.88
C ALA A 212 16.27 -8.82 14.54
N GLU A 213 16.71 -7.79 13.82
CA GLU A 213 17.59 -6.72 14.35
C GLU A 213 16.96 -6.05 15.57
N LEU A 214 15.70 -5.64 15.46
CA LEU A 214 15.00 -4.95 16.53
C LEU A 214 14.73 -5.86 17.72
N ARG A 215 14.31 -7.11 17.49
CA ARG A 215 14.08 -8.09 18.57
C ARG A 215 15.35 -8.50 19.30
N ALA A 216 16.53 -8.32 18.69
CA ALA A 216 17.80 -8.53 19.38
C ALA A 216 18.07 -7.49 20.47
N GLN A 217 17.44 -6.31 20.39
CA GLN A 217 17.69 -5.17 21.29
C GLN A 217 16.47 -4.79 22.14
N TYR A 218 15.27 -4.98 21.59
CA TYR A 218 14.03 -4.51 22.18
C TYR A 218 13.09 -5.70 22.44
N ARG A 219 12.40 -5.63 23.57
CA ARG A 219 11.40 -6.64 23.93
C ARG A 219 10.18 -6.57 23.03
N ARG A 220 9.82 -5.36 22.59
CA ARG A 220 8.62 -5.11 21.80
C ARG A 220 8.91 -4.23 20.59
N ILE A 221 8.06 -4.36 19.58
CA ILE A 221 8.03 -3.50 18.40
C ILE A 221 6.65 -2.86 18.30
N ALA A 222 6.59 -1.54 18.28
CA ALA A 222 5.40 -0.76 17.95
C ALA A 222 5.43 -0.37 16.48
N PHE A 223 4.29 -0.40 15.80
CA PHE A 223 4.14 0.16 14.46
C PHE A 223 3.47 1.54 14.52
N LEU A 224 4.12 2.54 13.93
CA LEU A 224 3.66 3.91 13.83
C LEU A 224 3.49 4.31 12.35
N PRO A 225 2.35 3.98 11.72
CA PRO A 225 2.02 4.46 10.38
C PRO A 225 1.76 5.97 10.41
N LEU A 226 2.63 6.75 9.76
CA LEU A 226 2.44 8.18 9.61
C LEU A 226 1.38 8.46 8.53
N GLN A 227 0.67 9.57 8.71
CA GLN A 227 -0.38 10.03 7.81
C GLN A 227 0.11 11.30 7.08
N PHE A 228 -0.79 12.07 6.51
CA PHE A 228 -0.51 13.39 5.96
C PHE A 228 -1.55 14.38 6.51
N GLY A 229 -1.14 15.62 6.72
CA GLY A 229 -1.97 16.72 7.17
C GLY A 229 -2.72 17.41 6.04
N GLY A 230 -3.44 18.48 6.38
CA GLY A 230 -4.26 19.28 5.45
C GLY A 230 -5.62 18.65 5.12
N GLU A 231 -5.99 17.55 5.79
CA GLU A 231 -7.30 16.92 5.71
C GLU A 231 -7.82 16.55 7.10
N PRO A 232 -9.16 16.47 7.28
CA PRO A 232 -9.72 16.12 8.58
C PRO A 232 -9.27 14.74 9.08
N GLY A 233 -8.92 13.82 8.17
CA GLY A 233 -8.36 12.50 8.52
C GLY A 233 -7.28 12.58 9.58
N PHE A 234 -6.32 13.50 9.47
CA PHE A 234 -5.33 13.76 10.52
C PHE A 234 -5.67 15.02 11.32
N ASP A 235 -5.80 16.18 10.69
CA ASP A 235 -5.82 17.49 11.35
C ASP A 235 -6.99 17.69 12.34
N THR A 236 -8.12 17.02 12.13
CA THR A 236 -9.24 17.12 13.08
C THR A 236 -9.27 16.03 14.12
N ASN A 237 -8.69 14.87 13.79
CA ASN A 237 -8.72 13.70 14.65
C ASN A 237 -7.46 13.60 15.54
N ALA A 238 -6.36 14.26 15.17
CA ALA A 238 -5.11 14.28 15.92
C ALA A 238 -5.02 15.53 16.82
N PRO A 239 -4.35 15.42 17.99
CA PRO A 239 -3.99 16.59 18.80
C PRO A 239 -2.67 17.25 18.35
N PHE A 240 -2.24 17.03 17.09
CA PHE A 240 -0.93 17.48 16.57
C PHE A 240 -1.12 18.35 15.33
N ALA A 241 -0.24 19.33 15.16
CA ALA A 241 -0.24 20.19 13.98
C ALA A 241 0.39 19.52 12.75
N ASN A 242 1.29 18.55 12.94
CA ASN A 242 2.03 17.86 11.87
C ASN A 242 2.53 16.48 12.31
N GLN A 243 3.07 15.70 11.36
CA GLN A 243 3.61 14.37 11.62
C GLN A 243 4.87 14.39 12.50
N GLY A 244 5.67 15.45 12.48
CA GLY A 244 6.86 15.60 13.32
C GLY A 244 6.50 15.66 14.81
N GLU A 245 5.55 16.53 15.18
CA GLU A 245 5.00 16.60 16.53
C GLU A 245 4.43 15.25 16.98
N TYR A 246 3.75 14.53 16.07
CA TYR A 246 3.23 13.20 16.36
C TYR A 246 4.36 12.21 16.68
N VAL A 247 5.41 12.15 15.86
CA VAL A 247 6.57 11.29 16.10
C VAL A 247 7.23 11.60 17.44
N PHE A 248 7.52 12.86 17.72
CA PHE A 248 8.13 13.25 19.00
C PHE A 248 7.25 12.93 20.19
N HIS A 249 5.94 13.17 20.09
CA HIS A 249 4.99 12.79 21.13
C HIS A 249 5.08 11.29 21.47
N VAL A 250 5.19 10.44 20.45
CA VAL A 250 5.33 8.99 20.63
C VAL A 250 6.66 8.64 21.29
N LEU A 251 7.78 9.13 20.76
CA LEU A 251 9.12 8.79 21.24
C LEU A 251 9.34 9.22 22.70
N GLU A 252 8.83 10.38 23.11
CA GLU A 252 8.91 10.86 24.49
C GLU A 252 8.13 10.01 25.51
N ARG A 253 7.18 9.19 25.05
CA ARG A 253 6.24 8.44 25.91
C ARG A 253 6.34 6.93 25.72
N LEU A 254 7.24 6.50 24.83
CA LEU A 254 7.44 5.10 24.52
C LEU A 254 8.01 4.35 25.73
N PRO A 255 7.54 3.13 26.04
CA PRO A 255 8.21 2.28 27.02
C PRO A 255 9.67 2.00 26.59
N PRO A 256 10.68 2.14 27.48
CA PRO A 256 12.10 2.05 27.11
C PRO A 256 12.51 0.75 26.40
N GLU A 257 11.80 -0.35 26.64
CA GLU A 257 12.04 -1.67 26.04
C GLU A 257 11.34 -1.89 24.69
N THR A 258 10.77 -0.84 24.10
CA THR A 258 10.05 -0.91 22.83
C THR A 258 10.80 -0.17 21.72
N ALA A 259 10.94 -0.79 20.55
CA ALA A 259 11.29 -0.12 19.31
C ALA A 259 10.05 0.39 18.59
N VAL A 260 10.18 1.41 17.76
CA VAL A 260 9.13 1.90 16.86
C VAL A 260 9.59 1.76 15.42
N ILE A 261 8.81 1.03 14.62
CA ILE A 261 8.93 1.08 13.17
C ILE A 261 7.88 2.05 12.64
N ALA A 262 8.31 3.01 11.83
CA ALA A 262 7.44 3.99 11.19
C ALA A 262 7.58 3.94 9.67
N VAL A 263 6.53 4.36 8.98
CA VAL A 263 6.52 4.53 7.52
C VAL A 263 5.66 5.73 7.17
N GLU A 264 6.10 6.52 6.20
CA GLU A 264 5.35 7.65 5.69
C GLU A 264 4.27 7.22 4.70
N HIS A 265 3.15 7.94 4.71
CA HIS A 265 2.11 7.70 3.72
C HIS A 265 2.60 8.13 2.32
N PRO A 266 2.41 7.33 1.26
CA PRO A 266 2.89 7.69 -0.09
C PRO A 266 2.38 9.05 -0.59
N THR A 267 1.12 9.42 -0.26
CA THR A 267 0.56 10.74 -0.61
C THR A 267 1.31 11.88 0.08
N ALA A 268 1.87 11.66 1.28
CA ALA A 268 2.64 12.67 1.98
C ALA A 268 3.84 13.15 1.15
N HIS A 269 4.51 12.24 0.43
CA HIS A 269 5.60 12.57 -0.48
C HIS A 269 5.16 13.40 -1.69
N TRP A 270 3.95 13.15 -2.21
CA TRP A 270 3.39 13.96 -3.30
C TRP A 270 3.00 15.37 -2.83
N LEU A 271 2.56 15.48 -1.58
CA LEU A 271 2.18 16.73 -0.93
C LEU A 271 3.38 17.53 -0.41
N GLY A 272 4.53 16.88 -0.19
CA GLY A 272 5.67 17.47 0.50
C GLY A 272 5.49 17.53 2.03
N ASP A 273 4.55 16.77 2.58
CA ASP A 273 4.27 16.68 4.02
C ASP A 273 5.03 15.51 4.66
N VAL A 274 6.34 15.54 4.52
CA VAL A 274 7.25 14.48 4.97
C VAL A 274 8.22 15.02 6.00
N LEU A 275 8.80 14.15 6.82
CA LEU A 275 9.92 14.53 7.68
C LEU A 275 11.07 15.00 6.78
N ASP A 276 11.61 16.20 7.03
CA ASP A 276 12.75 16.69 6.27
C ASP A 276 14.04 15.92 6.58
N GLU A 277 15.06 16.10 5.74
CA GLU A 277 16.31 15.35 5.85
C GLU A 277 17.06 15.63 7.17
N GLU A 278 17.01 16.87 7.66
CA GLU A 278 17.65 17.25 8.92
C GLU A 278 16.99 16.53 10.11
N THR A 279 15.65 16.48 10.12
CA THR A 279 14.85 15.77 11.11
C THR A 279 15.10 14.27 11.04
N ARG A 280 15.16 13.67 9.85
CA ARG A 280 15.49 12.24 9.68
C ARG A 280 16.88 11.92 10.22
N ALA A 281 17.88 12.73 9.88
CA ALA A 281 19.25 12.55 10.35
C ALA A 281 19.35 12.71 11.87
N TYR A 282 18.59 13.63 12.45
CA TYR A 282 18.47 13.77 13.90
C TYR A 282 17.84 12.53 14.54
N LEU A 283 16.67 12.09 14.05
CA LEU A 283 15.95 10.94 14.59
C LEU A 283 16.80 9.66 14.53
N ALA A 284 17.45 9.40 13.39
CA ALA A 284 18.32 8.24 13.22
C ALA A 284 19.50 8.20 14.20
N ARG A 285 20.02 9.36 14.61
CA ARG A 285 21.13 9.48 15.56
C ARG A 285 20.69 9.49 17.01
N ALA A 286 19.63 10.23 17.33
CA ALA A 286 19.19 10.52 18.69
C ALA A 286 18.22 9.46 19.25
N HIS A 287 17.52 8.73 18.39
CA HIS A 287 16.49 7.75 18.74
C HIS A 287 16.80 6.41 18.07
N PRO A 288 17.80 5.65 18.57
CA PRO A 288 18.16 4.34 18.01
C PRO A 288 17.02 3.31 18.09
N GLU A 289 15.98 3.54 18.91
CA GLU A 289 14.75 2.75 18.99
C GLU A 289 13.79 3.03 17.82
N PHE A 290 13.98 4.10 17.08
CA PHE A 290 13.14 4.51 15.95
C PHE A 290 13.73 4.02 14.61
N ARG A 291 12.89 3.40 13.79
CA ARG A 291 13.23 2.97 12.43
C ARG A 291 12.21 3.52 11.44
N LEU A 292 12.62 4.52 10.65
CA LEU A 292 11.82 5.05 9.56
C LEU A 292 12.10 4.25 8.28
N VAL A 293 11.13 3.46 7.85
CA VAL A 293 11.20 2.66 6.64
C VAL A 293 10.75 3.50 5.44
N ASP A 294 11.54 3.48 4.37
CA ASP A 294 11.17 4.11 3.10
C ASP A 294 10.00 3.33 2.48
N PHE A 295 8.88 4.01 2.22
CA PHE A 295 7.67 3.41 1.65
C PHE A 295 7.89 2.77 0.27
N ARG A 296 8.98 3.12 -0.43
CA ARG A 296 9.35 2.58 -1.75
C ARG A 296 10.05 1.22 -1.67
N THR A 297 10.46 0.80 -0.47
CA THR A 297 11.14 -0.50 -0.28
C THR A 297 10.25 -1.69 -0.61
N ALA A 298 8.93 -1.52 -0.49
CA ALA A 298 7.93 -2.48 -0.93
C ALA A 298 6.64 -1.75 -1.31
N GLU A 299 5.92 -2.26 -2.31
CA GLU A 299 4.57 -1.78 -2.58
C GLU A 299 3.71 -1.96 -1.31
N SER A 300 3.05 -0.88 -0.87
CA SER A 300 2.24 -0.90 0.36
C SER A 300 3.01 -1.37 1.59
N ALA A 301 4.28 -0.97 1.74
CA ALA A 301 5.18 -1.26 2.87
C ALA A 301 4.48 -1.35 4.24
N GLY A 302 3.63 -0.37 4.57
CA GLY A 302 2.89 -0.35 5.83
C GLY A 302 2.05 -1.60 6.12
N GLN A 303 1.48 -2.25 5.10
CA GLN A 303 0.69 -3.48 5.27
C GLN A 303 1.56 -4.65 5.74
N TYR A 304 2.80 -4.75 5.25
CA TYR A 304 3.75 -5.76 5.72
C TYR A 304 4.24 -5.45 7.14
N LEU A 305 4.58 -4.18 7.41
CA LEU A 305 5.12 -3.75 8.71
C LEU A 305 4.18 -4.02 9.88
N VAL A 306 2.85 -3.97 9.67
CA VAL A 306 1.85 -4.35 10.68
C VAL A 306 2.10 -5.76 11.24
N HIS A 307 2.57 -6.71 10.42
CA HIS A 307 2.78 -8.09 10.86
C HIS A 307 4.01 -8.27 11.75
N HIS A 308 4.98 -7.37 11.67
CA HIS A 308 6.22 -7.38 12.45
C HIS A 308 6.12 -6.67 13.80
N ALA A 309 5.02 -5.94 14.03
CA ALA A 309 4.80 -5.24 15.28
C ALA A 309 3.99 -6.08 16.28
N ASP A 310 4.22 -5.80 17.56
CA ASP A 310 3.47 -6.36 18.68
C ASP A 310 2.22 -5.53 18.99
N TYR A 311 2.17 -4.26 18.57
CA TYR A 311 0.98 -3.39 18.62
C TYR A 311 1.08 -2.22 17.64
N VAL A 312 -0.06 -1.61 17.31
CA VAL A 312 -0.15 -0.48 16.37
C VAL A 312 -0.52 0.80 17.12
N ILE A 313 0.14 1.91 16.82
CA ILE A 313 -0.18 3.26 17.31
C ILE A 313 -0.76 4.06 16.15
N ALA A 314 -1.97 4.58 16.27
CA ALA A 314 -2.62 5.26 15.15
C ALA A 314 -3.56 6.40 15.58
N VAL A 315 -3.77 7.35 14.66
CA VAL A 315 -4.84 8.34 14.76
C VAL A 315 -6.08 7.85 14.01
N SER A 316 -6.00 7.70 12.69
CA SER A 316 -7.16 7.33 11.86
C SER A 316 -6.83 6.49 10.62
N THR A 317 -5.60 5.99 10.53
CA THR A 317 -5.15 5.15 9.42
C THR A 317 -5.86 3.79 9.37
N SER A 318 -6.14 3.29 8.17
CA SER A 318 -6.69 1.96 7.97
C SER A 318 -5.77 0.82 8.39
N LEU A 319 -4.45 1.06 8.44
CA LEU A 319 -3.47 0.06 8.89
C LEU A 319 -3.72 -0.39 10.34
N ALA A 320 -4.39 0.43 11.16
CA ALA A 320 -4.83 0.05 12.48
C ALA A 320 -5.92 -1.04 12.46
N LEU A 321 -6.89 -0.94 11.54
CA LEU A 321 -7.91 -1.97 11.36
C LEU A 321 -7.29 -3.29 10.86
N GLN A 322 -6.30 -3.19 9.96
CA GLN A 322 -5.52 -4.36 9.54
C GLN A 322 -4.79 -5.00 10.73
N GLY A 323 -4.15 -4.20 11.59
CA GLY A 323 -3.51 -4.69 12.81
C GLY A 323 -4.49 -5.43 13.74
N LEU A 324 -5.66 -4.86 13.99
CA LEU A 324 -6.69 -5.47 14.82
C LEU A 324 -7.16 -6.83 14.28
N VAL A 325 -7.28 -6.97 12.96
CA VAL A 325 -7.63 -8.26 12.31
C VAL A 325 -6.57 -9.31 12.61
N PHE A 326 -5.29 -8.97 12.54
CA PHE A 326 -4.21 -9.89 12.89
C PHE A 326 -3.88 -9.95 14.38
N GLY A 327 -4.85 -9.60 15.23
CA GLY A 327 -4.75 -9.73 16.69
C GLY A 327 -3.77 -8.75 17.34
N LYS A 328 -3.35 -7.70 16.63
CA LYS A 328 -2.47 -6.67 17.19
C LYS A 328 -3.29 -5.72 18.07
N PRO A 329 -2.90 -5.49 19.33
CA PRO A 329 -3.45 -4.42 20.15
C PRO A 329 -3.33 -3.06 19.44
N LEU A 330 -4.31 -2.20 19.68
CA LEU A 330 -4.36 -0.86 19.12
C LEU A 330 -4.22 0.20 20.22
N VAL A 331 -3.26 1.11 20.05
CA VAL A 331 -3.17 2.37 20.77
C VAL A 331 -3.79 3.46 19.90
N SER A 332 -4.97 3.94 20.28
CA SER A 332 -5.60 5.05 19.58
C SER A 332 -5.15 6.37 20.19
N ILE A 333 -4.76 7.33 19.32
CA ILE A 333 -4.45 8.70 19.71
C ILE A 333 -5.45 9.64 19.04
N GLY A 334 -6.03 10.55 19.81
CA GLY A 334 -7.03 11.48 19.31
C GLY A 334 -8.42 10.85 19.18
N THR A 335 -9.23 11.35 18.24
CA THR A 335 -10.68 11.13 18.21
C THR A 335 -11.16 10.66 16.85
N SER A 336 -10.90 9.41 16.45
CA SER A 336 -11.37 8.86 15.17
C SER A 336 -12.26 7.62 15.35
N HIS A 337 -12.70 7.03 14.23
CA HIS A 337 -13.40 5.73 14.21
C HIS A 337 -12.64 4.57 14.86
N LEU A 338 -11.33 4.72 15.08
CA LEU A 338 -10.50 3.72 15.72
C LEU A 338 -10.65 3.68 17.24
N GLY A 339 -11.02 4.82 17.87
CA GLY A 339 -11.07 4.98 19.32
C GLY A 339 -11.89 3.89 20.03
N PRO A 340 -13.14 3.63 19.59
CA PRO A 340 -13.98 2.60 20.21
C PRO A 340 -13.46 1.16 20.10
N TYR A 341 -12.50 0.90 19.21
CA TYR A 341 -11.87 -0.42 19.01
C TYR A 341 -10.48 -0.51 19.62
N ALA A 342 -9.99 0.57 20.23
CA ALA A 342 -8.67 0.63 20.81
C ALA A 342 -8.53 -0.33 22.00
N THR A 343 -7.38 -0.98 22.08
CA THR A 343 -6.98 -1.72 23.29
C THR A 343 -6.52 -0.76 24.37
N PHE A 344 -5.89 0.35 23.96
CA PHE A 344 -5.35 1.38 24.85
C PHE A 344 -5.76 2.77 24.35
N GLU A 345 -6.29 3.58 25.25
CA GLU A 345 -6.56 5.00 25.02
C GLU A 345 -5.28 5.80 25.30
N GLY A 346 -4.48 6.01 24.25
CA GLY A 346 -3.18 6.69 24.34
C GLY A 346 -2.04 5.83 24.91
N LEU A 347 -0.81 6.35 24.76
CA LEU A 347 0.43 5.61 25.09
C LEU A 347 0.61 5.33 26.57
N ALA A 348 0.10 6.20 27.45
CA ALA A 348 0.24 6.05 28.89
C ALA A 348 -0.48 4.79 29.44
N ALA A 349 -1.46 4.27 28.70
CA ALA A 349 -2.20 3.06 29.06
C ALA A 349 -1.49 1.76 28.65
N VAL A 350 -0.42 1.82 27.85
CA VAL A 350 0.32 0.64 27.41
C VAL A 350 1.13 0.06 28.59
N PRO A 351 0.94 -1.22 28.96
CA PRO A 351 1.67 -1.84 30.07
C PRO A 351 3.17 -1.86 29.80
N ARG A 352 3.97 -1.33 30.72
CA ARG A 352 5.46 -1.38 30.65
C ARG A 352 6.03 -2.79 30.81
N THR A 353 5.27 -3.72 31.37
CA THR A 353 5.71 -5.11 31.57
C THR A 353 4.55 -6.08 31.28
N GLY A 354 4.89 -7.35 31.07
CA GLY A 354 3.92 -8.41 30.79
C GLY A 354 3.55 -8.54 29.31
N ASP A 355 2.56 -9.40 29.04
CA ASP A 355 2.05 -9.63 27.70
C ASP A 355 0.98 -8.59 27.34
N LEU A 356 0.89 -8.26 26.05
CA LEU A 356 -0.16 -7.37 25.58
C LEU A 356 -1.43 -8.18 25.32
N PRO A 357 -2.60 -7.69 25.75
CA PRO A 357 -3.86 -8.38 25.51
C PRO A 357 -4.24 -8.30 24.03
N ALA A 358 -4.74 -9.41 23.49
CA ALA A 358 -5.34 -9.41 22.15
C ALA A 358 -6.61 -8.53 22.11
N PRO A 359 -7.05 -8.11 20.91
CA PRO A 359 -8.35 -7.47 20.72
C PRO A 359 -9.49 -8.30 21.34
N SER A 360 -10.46 -7.62 21.96
CA SER A 360 -11.57 -8.30 22.64
C SER A 360 -12.46 -9.06 21.65
N ALA A 361 -13.22 -10.04 22.15
CA ALA A 361 -14.20 -10.77 21.33
C ALA A 361 -15.23 -9.83 20.66
N GLY A 362 -15.60 -8.73 21.33
CA GLY A 362 -16.49 -7.71 20.77
C GLY A 362 -15.85 -6.98 19.58
N VAL A 363 -14.58 -6.60 19.69
CA VAL A 363 -13.84 -6.01 18.56
C VAL A 363 -13.76 -7.01 17.40
N ARG A 364 -13.47 -8.29 17.68
CA ARG A 364 -13.45 -9.33 16.63
C ARG A 364 -14.79 -9.48 15.90
N ARG A 365 -15.92 -9.47 16.63
CA ARG A 365 -17.26 -9.49 16.02
C ARG A 365 -17.50 -8.26 15.14
N ALA A 366 -17.08 -7.08 15.57
CA ALA A 366 -17.20 -5.87 14.78
C ALA A 366 -16.37 -5.94 13.48
N LEU A 367 -15.13 -6.43 13.55
CA LEU A 367 -14.27 -6.62 12.37
C LEU A 367 -14.85 -7.64 11.38
N ALA A 368 -15.40 -8.75 11.90
CA ALA A 368 -16.06 -9.77 11.10
C ALA A 368 -17.26 -9.18 10.35
N TRP A 369 -18.07 -8.38 11.04
CA TRP A 369 -19.18 -7.65 10.42
C TRP A 369 -18.69 -6.64 9.38
N MET A 370 -17.64 -5.86 9.66
CA MET A 370 -17.10 -4.90 8.70
C MET A 370 -16.70 -5.57 7.39
N LEU A 371 -16.05 -6.73 7.47
CA LEU A 371 -15.58 -7.49 6.31
C LEU A 371 -16.73 -7.95 5.39
N ARG A 372 -17.86 -8.41 5.96
CA ARG A 372 -18.98 -8.96 5.17
C ARG A 372 -20.03 -7.93 4.77
N HIS A 373 -20.21 -6.86 5.55
CA HIS A 373 -21.35 -5.94 5.40
C HIS A 373 -20.93 -4.51 5.00
N TYR A 374 -19.72 -4.08 5.34
CA TYR A 374 -19.31 -2.68 5.24
C TYR A 374 -18.24 -2.43 4.16
N PHE A 375 -17.27 -3.33 4.02
CA PHE A 375 -16.22 -3.24 3.00
C PHE A 375 -16.69 -3.87 1.68
N VAL A 376 -16.91 -3.02 0.68
CA VAL A 376 -17.42 -3.38 -0.64
C VAL A 376 -16.24 -3.52 -1.61
N PRO A 377 -16.01 -4.66 -2.26
CA PRO A 377 -15.05 -4.77 -3.36
C PRO A 377 -15.34 -3.75 -4.46
N LEU A 378 -14.34 -2.97 -4.84
CA LEU A 378 -14.47 -1.80 -5.71
C LEU A 378 -15.04 -2.17 -7.08
N GLU A 379 -14.74 -3.36 -7.59
CA GLU A 379 -15.28 -3.85 -8.86
C GLU A 379 -16.81 -3.94 -8.88
N LEU A 380 -17.46 -4.18 -7.74
CA LEU A 380 -18.93 -4.22 -7.66
C LEU A 380 -19.55 -2.85 -7.93
N THR A 381 -18.84 -1.77 -7.60
CA THR A 381 -19.30 -0.40 -7.87
C THR A 381 -19.28 -0.06 -9.36
N ARG A 382 -18.64 -0.89 -10.19
CA ARG A 382 -18.58 -0.75 -11.66
C ARG A 382 -19.67 -1.58 -12.35
N ASP A 383 -20.30 -2.51 -11.62
CA ASP A 383 -21.40 -3.33 -12.12
C ASP A 383 -22.76 -2.70 -11.77
N PRO A 384 -23.53 -2.18 -12.75
CA PRO A 384 -24.84 -1.62 -12.46
C PRO A 384 -25.86 -2.65 -11.93
N LYS A 385 -25.65 -3.96 -12.17
CA LYS A 385 -26.49 -5.01 -11.59
C LYS A 385 -26.34 -5.11 -10.08
N TRP A 386 -25.20 -4.70 -9.54
CA TRP A 386 -24.98 -4.62 -8.10
C TRP A 386 -25.25 -3.20 -7.58
N LEU A 387 -24.64 -2.18 -8.19
CA LEU A 387 -24.65 -0.81 -7.68
C LEU A 387 -26.05 -0.21 -7.57
N LEU A 388 -26.89 -0.31 -8.61
CA LEU A 388 -28.23 0.30 -8.58
C LEU A 388 -29.13 -0.36 -7.52
N PRO A 389 -29.24 -1.70 -7.43
CA PRO A 389 -29.95 -2.34 -6.33
C PRO A 389 -29.40 -1.99 -4.95
N PHE A 390 -28.08 -1.92 -4.79
CA PHE A 390 -27.44 -1.49 -3.55
C PHE A 390 -27.90 -0.10 -3.13
N LEU A 391 -27.76 0.90 -4.00
CA LEU A 391 -28.17 2.28 -3.71
C LEU A 391 -29.67 2.40 -3.42
N LYS A 392 -30.52 1.64 -4.13
CA LYS A 392 -31.97 1.59 -3.84
C LYS A 392 -32.27 1.03 -2.45
N ARG A 393 -31.57 -0.04 -2.04
CA ARG A 393 -31.71 -0.62 -0.69
C ARG A 393 -31.27 0.38 0.38
N CYS A 394 -30.10 1.00 0.21
CA CYS A 394 -29.62 2.04 1.11
C CYS A 394 -30.62 3.20 1.22
N HIS A 395 -31.14 3.71 0.10
CA HIS A 395 -32.13 4.78 0.09
C HIS A 395 -33.44 4.37 0.77
N ALA A 396 -33.92 3.14 0.57
CA ALA A 396 -35.10 2.62 1.28
C ALA A 396 -34.87 2.52 2.80
N ARG A 397 -33.62 2.34 3.24
CA ARG A 397 -33.19 2.23 4.63
C ARG A 397 -32.65 3.54 5.23
N ARG A 398 -32.81 4.68 4.56
CA ARG A 398 -32.26 5.98 4.99
C ARG A 398 -32.72 6.46 6.38
N GLY A 399 -33.75 5.86 6.95
CA GLY A 399 -34.19 6.11 8.34
C GLY A 399 -33.49 5.25 9.40
N LEU A 400 -32.69 4.26 8.99
CA LEU A 400 -31.87 3.43 9.88
C LEU A 400 -30.50 4.10 10.08
N SER A 401 -29.93 3.92 11.26
CA SER A 401 -28.62 4.50 11.62
C SER A 401 -27.63 3.48 12.18
N GLY A 402 -28.11 2.34 12.70
CA GLY A 402 -27.25 1.29 13.23
C GLY A 402 -26.80 0.26 12.19
N PRO A 403 -26.16 -0.83 12.64
CA PRO A 403 -25.66 -1.91 11.78
C PRO A 403 -26.71 -2.53 10.86
N GLU A 404 -27.99 -2.47 11.24
CA GLU A 404 -29.14 -2.91 10.45
C GLU A 404 -29.33 -2.14 9.13
N PHE A 405 -28.64 -1.01 8.95
CA PHE A 405 -28.60 -0.31 7.68
C PHE A 405 -28.05 -1.21 6.56
N PHE A 406 -27.05 -2.04 6.87
CA PHE A 406 -26.39 -2.91 5.88
C PHE A 406 -26.91 -4.34 5.92
N ASP A 407 -27.11 -4.90 4.73
CA ASP A 407 -27.10 -6.35 4.50
C ASP A 407 -25.66 -6.79 4.17
N PRO A 408 -25.38 -8.11 4.16
CA PRO A 408 -24.17 -8.62 3.53
C PRO A 408 -24.00 -8.04 2.11
N VAL A 409 -22.76 -7.66 1.77
CA VAL A 409 -22.43 -7.05 0.47
C VAL A 409 -22.79 -7.99 -0.68
N LEU A 410 -22.56 -9.29 -0.46
CA LEU A 410 -22.88 -10.44 -1.31
C LEU A 410 -23.15 -11.67 -0.42
N PRO A 411 -23.69 -12.76 -0.97
CA PRO A 411 -23.59 -14.07 -0.32
C PRO A 411 -22.14 -14.40 0.05
N THR A 412 -21.91 -15.00 1.22
CA THR A 412 -20.57 -15.15 1.80
C THR A 412 -19.58 -15.89 0.89
N ALA A 413 -20.03 -16.93 0.18
CA ALA A 413 -19.18 -17.65 -0.77
C ALA A 413 -18.73 -16.76 -1.93
N GLU A 414 -19.64 -16.00 -2.53
CA GLU A 414 -19.32 -15.06 -3.62
C GLU A 414 -18.41 -13.93 -3.14
N LEU A 415 -18.61 -13.44 -1.92
CA LEU A 415 -17.72 -12.44 -1.33
C LEU A 415 -16.31 -13.02 -1.11
N ALA A 416 -16.20 -14.24 -0.58
CA ALA A 416 -14.91 -14.90 -0.37
C ALA A 416 -14.14 -15.08 -1.68
N GLU A 417 -14.81 -15.49 -2.77
CA GLU A 417 -14.20 -15.60 -4.10
C GLU A 417 -13.59 -14.26 -4.54
N ARG A 418 -14.28 -13.13 -4.32
CA ARG A 418 -13.76 -11.80 -4.67
C ARG A 418 -12.64 -11.35 -3.76
N LEU A 419 -12.75 -11.63 -2.46
CA LEU A 419 -11.74 -11.23 -1.49
C LEU A 419 -10.43 -11.97 -1.67
N PHE A 420 -10.47 -13.21 -2.13
CA PHE A 420 -9.32 -14.09 -2.22
C PHE A 420 -8.85 -14.43 -3.63
N VAL A 421 -9.49 -13.92 -4.68
CA VAL A 421 -9.14 -14.20 -6.09
C VAL A 421 -7.64 -14.09 -6.35
N MET A 422 -7.00 -13.04 -5.84
CA MET A 422 -5.56 -12.84 -6.03
C MET A 422 -4.75 -13.94 -5.33
N LEU A 423 -5.15 -14.39 -4.13
CA LEU A 423 -4.45 -15.47 -3.43
C LEU A 423 -4.68 -16.83 -4.13
N ASP A 424 -5.89 -17.09 -4.62
CA ASP A 424 -6.22 -18.30 -5.39
C ASP A 424 -5.40 -18.38 -6.69
N GLU A 425 -5.26 -17.25 -7.39
CA GLU A 425 -4.40 -17.12 -8.57
C GLU A 425 -2.92 -17.40 -8.26
N LEU A 426 -2.44 -16.98 -7.08
CA LEU A 426 -1.06 -17.22 -6.66
C LEU A 426 -0.82 -18.67 -6.21
N GLU A 427 -1.79 -19.32 -5.57
CA GLU A 427 -1.69 -20.72 -5.09
C GLU A 427 -1.76 -21.74 -6.24
N SER A 428 -2.57 -21.48 -7.27
CA SER A 428 -2.84 -22.43 -8.36
C SER A 428 -1.74 -22.51 -9.43
N ALA A 429 -0.66 -21.72 -9.31
CA ALA A 429 0.34 -21.57 -10.35
C ALA A 429 1.60 -22.45 -10.11
N PRO A 430 1.87 -23.50 -10.93
CA PRO A 430 2.88 -24.54 -10.65
C PRO A 430 4.38 -24.24 -10.98
N LEU A 431 5.21 -23.62 -10.12
CA LEU A 431 6.63 -23.29 -10.43
C LEU A 431 7.51 -24.50 -10.82
N THR A 432 7.99 -24.54 -12.07
CA THR A 432 8.86 -25.60 -12.62
C THR A 432 10.31 -25.14 -12.79
N GLY A 433 10.56 -23.84 -13.01
CA GLY A 433 11.89 -23.27 -13.17
C GLY A 433 12.48 -22.78 -11.85
N ARG A 434 13.66 -23.28 -11.47
CA ARG A 434 14.44 -22.80 -10.31
C ARG A 434 15.77 -22.26 -10.82
N ILE A 435 16.20 -21.11 -10.30
CA ILE A 435 17.61 -20.69 -10.42
C ILE A 435 18.30 -21.13 -9.14
N GLU A 436 19.27 -22.02 -9.25
CA GLU A 436 20.16 -22.44 -8.16
C GLU A 436 21.60 -22.11 -8.56
N ASN A 437 21.92 -20.84 -8.76
CA ASN A 437 23.26 -20.44 -9.15
C ASN A 437 24.09 -20.12 -7.91
N GLY A 438 24.59 -21.19 -7.31
CA GLY A 438 25.50 -21.18 -6.16
C GLY A 438 26.97 -21.45 -6.49
N ASP A 439 27.34 -21.72 -7.75
CA ASP A 439 28.73 -22.02 -8.11
C ASP A 439 29.24 -21.23 -9.33
N PHE A 440 29.61 -19.95 -9.09
CA PHE A 440 30.43 -19.17 -10.04
C PHE A 440 31.85 -19.78 -10.23
N GLY A 441 32.16 -20.93 -9.62
CA GLY A 441 33.43 -21.61 -9.70
C GLY A 441 33.74 -22.29 -11.03
N ALA A 442 32.74 -22.51 -11.88
CA ALA A 442 32.95 -22.92 -13.27
C ALA A 442 33.49 -21.79 -14.17
N TRP A 443 33.55 -20.54 -13.68
CA TRP A 443 33.96 -19.39 -14.48
C TRP A 443 35.51 -19.24 -14.50
N PRO A 444 36.13 -18.88 -15.65
CA PRO A 444 37.57 -18.69 -15.76
C PRO A 444 38.12 -17.59 -14.81
N ARG A 445 39.31 -17.83 -14.21
CA ARG A 445 40.08 -16.82 -13.45
C ARG A 445 40.89 -15.93 -14.41
N GLY A 446 40.92 -14.61 -14.20
CA GLY A 446 41.81 -13.68 -14.93
C GLY A 446 41.11 -12.48 -15.58
N ASP A 447 41.64 -11.98 -16.72
CA ASP A 447 40.99 -10.97 -17.56
C ASP A 447 39.56 -11.45 -17.86
N GLY A 448 38.58 -10.73 -17.32
CA GLY A 448 37.27 -11.30 -17.03
C GLY A 448 36.62 -12.01 -18.22
N PRO A 449 35.97 -13.16 -18.00
CA PRO A 449 35.37 -13.94 -19.08
C PRO A 449 34.23 -13.21 -19.82
N PHE A 450 33.68 -12.13 -19.24
CA PHE A 450 32.56 -11.36 -19.79
C PHE A 450 32.92 -9.89 -20.00
N ARG A 451 32.77 -9.44 -21.25
CA ARG A 451 32.72 -8.02 -21.62
C ARG A 451 31.28 -7.68 -21.98
N VAL A 452 30.92 -6.42 -21.80
CA VAL A 452 29.62 -5.84 -22.12
C VAL A 452 29.07 -6.38 -23.45
N GLY A 453 27.87 -6.95 -23.42
CA GLY A 453 27.17 -7.45 -24.61
C GLY A 453 27.52 -8.89 -25.05
N ARG A 454 28.23 -9.67 -24.23
CA ARG A 454 28.44 -11.12 -24.46
C ARG A 454 27.67 -11.96 -23.45
N GLU A 455 27.08 -13.05 -23.93
CA GLU A 455 26.46 -14.08 -23.08
C GLU A 455 27.54 -14.83 -22.31
N GLY A 456 27.29 -15.00 -21.02
CA GLY A 456 28.08 -15.77 -20.09
C GLY A 456 27.55 -17.18 -19.84
N PRO A 457 28.17 -17.93 -18.93
CA PRO A 457 27.85 -19.32 -18.68
C PRO A 457 26.48 -19.34 -18.00
N GLU A 458 25.70 -20.39 -18.24
CA GLU A 458 24.41 -20.59 -17.59
C GLU A 458 23.40 -19.44 -17.83
N GLY A 459 23.57 -18.69 -18.93
CA GLY A 459 22.65 -17.65 -19.36
C GLY A 459 22.77 -16.31 -18.61
N TRP A 460 23.90 -16.05 -17.96
CA TRP A 460 24.20 -14.73 -17.38
C TRP A 460 24.64 -13.72 -18.44
N HIS A 461 24.25 -12.45 -18.29
CA HIS A 461 24.66 -11.37 -19.18
C HIS A 461 25.10 -10.14 -18.39
N LEU A 462 26.12 -9.44 -18.89
CA LEU A 462 26.50 -8.10 -18.45
C LEU A 462 26.16 -7.10 -19.55
N LEU A 463 25.26 -6.16 -19.24
CA LEU A 463 24.93 -5.01 -20.07
C LEU A 463 25.42 -3.75 -19.35
N ASP A 464 26.08 -2.85 -20.07
CA ASP A 464 26.60 -1.61 -19.49
C ASP A 464 26.22 -0.42 -20.37
N PHE A 465 25.22 0.32 -19.92
CA PHE A 465 24.73 1.52 -20.59
C PHE A 465 25.52 2.77 -20.17
N SER A 466 26.56 2.62 -19.34
CA SER A 466 27.41 3.72 -18.87
C SER A 466 28.56 4.09 -19.82
N GLY A 467 28.71 3.37 -20.94
CA GLY A 467 29.79 3.58 -21.92
C GLY A 467 30.78 2.42 -22.05
N GLY A 468 30.43 1.22 -21.57
CA GLY A 468 31.14 -0.02 -21.91
C GLY A 468 32.42 -0.29 -21.11
N SER A 469 32.46 0.09 -19.82
CA SER A 469 33.67 -0.04 -18.99
C SER A 469 33.57 -1.06 -17.86
N GLY A 470 32.43 -1.73 -17.71
CA GLY A 470 32.25 -2.79 -16.72
C GLY A 470 32.80 -4.16 -17.13
N ASP A 471 33.17 -4.97 -16.15
CA ASP A 471 33.50 -6.40 -16.32
C ASP A 471 32.97 -7.24 -15.14
N VAL A 472 32.87 -8.56 -15.34
CA VAL A 472 32.58 -9.50 -14.26
C VAL A 472 33.70 -10.52 -14.16
N VAL A 473 34.19 -10.77 -12.95
CA VAL A 473 35.20 -11.80 -12.65
C VAL A 473 34.71 -12.71 -11.54
N ALA A 474 35.01 -14.00 -11.61
CA ALA A 474 34.76 -14.89 -10.49
C ALA A 474 35.84 -14.72 -9.43
N ILE A 475 35.44 -14.66 -8.16
CA ILE A 475 36.34 -14.58 -7.01
C ILE A 475 36.08 -15.76 -6.06
N SER A 476 37.13 -16.20 -5.39
CA SER A 476 36.99 -17.14 -4.26
C SER A 476 36.69 -16.36 -3.00
N LEU A 477 35.66 -16.76 -2.25
CA LEU A 477 35.50 -16.31 -0.88
C LEU A 477 36.56 -17.06 -0.05
N GLU A 478 37.53 -16.34 0.52
CA GLU A 478 38.55 -16.96 1.36
C GLU A 478 37.92 -17.59 2.61
N ASP A 479 38.55 -18.65 3.13
CA ASP A 479 38.16 -19.32 4.37
C ASP A 479 38.15 -18.31 5.54
N GLY A 480 36.99 -17.78 5.89
CA GLY A 480 36.85 -16.76 6.94
C GLY A 480 35.74 -15.73 6.74
N VAL A 481 35.09 -15.69 5.57
CA VAL A 481 33.86 -14.89 5.40
C VAL A 481 32.72 -15.59 6.14
N CYS A 482 32.52 -15.23 7.40
CA CYS A 482 31.36 -15.63 8.17
C CYS A 482 30.13 -14.87 7.63
N PHE A 483 29.18 -15.58 7.02
CA PHE A 483 27.85 -15.03 6.79
C PHE A 483 27.19 -14.79 8.15
N GLU A 484 26.97 -13.52 8.51
CA GLU A 484 26.17 -13.20 9.69
C GLU A 484 24.75 -13.76 9.50
N GLY A 485 24.35 -14.70 10.36
CA GLY A 485 22.97 -15.24 10.38
C GLY A 485 22.76 -16.62 9.73
N GLY A 486 23.78 -17.28 9.19
CA GLY A 486 23.64 -18.62 8.61
C GLY A 486 23.84 -19.75 9.63
N ALA A 487 22.80 -20.56 9.90
CA ALA A 487 22.98 -21.86 10.55
C ALA A 487 23.91 -22.72 9.69
N SER A 488 25.11 -23.03 10.19
CA SER A 488 26.08 -23.86 9.49
C SER A 488 25.44 -25.20 9.15
N ARG A 489 25.26 -25.52 7.85
CA ARG A 489 24.92 -26.86 7.38
C ARG A 489 26.06 -27.81 7.74
N LYS A 490 25.96 -28.43 8.92
CA LYS A 490 26.80 -29.55 9.36
C LYS A 490 25.93 -30.80 9.43
N ASP A 491 25.52 -31.31 8.28
CA ASP A 491 25.10 -32.71 8.18
C ASP A 491 26.18 -33.47 7.41
N GLY A 492 26.78 -34.42 8.13
CA GLY A 492 28.01 -35.09 7.74
C GLY A 492 27.82 -36.13 6.63
N ALA A 493 28.72 -36.08 5.66
CA ALA A 493 29.27 -37.26 5.02
C ALA A 493 30.69 -36.93 4.54
N SER A 494 31.59 -37.88 4.72
CA SER A 494 33.04 -37.78 4.66
C SER A 494 33.61 -37.39 3.29
N GLN A 495 34.77 -36.72 3.40
CA GLN A 495 35.71 -36.24 2.40
C GLN A 495 36.08 -37.25 1.29
N GLU A 496 36.12 -36.74 0.05
CA GLU A 496 37.30 -36.84 -0.82
C GLU A 496 37.31 -35.68 -1.84
N GLY A 497 38.29 -34.78 -1.72
CA GLY A 497 39.00 -34.17 -2.85
C GLY A 497 38.27 -33.21 -3.80
N GLY A 498 37.77 -32.07 -3.31
CA GLY A 498 37.45 -30.93 -4.16
C GLY A 498 37.26 -29.67 -3.33
N ALA A 499 38.18 -28.73 -3.39
CA ALA A 499 38.02 -27.41 -2.77
C ALA A 499 36.95 -26.61 -3.53
N THR A 500 35.68 -26.91 -3.31
CA THR A 500 34.54 -26.08 -3.69
C THR A 500 34.39 -24.97 -2.66
N GLY A 501 35.40 -24.10 -2.57
CA GLY A 501 35.24 -22.84 -1.85
C GLY A 501 34.13 -22.06 -2.54
N ALA A 502 33.13 -21.61 -1.78
CA ALA A 502 32.04 -20.79 -2.30
C ALA A 502 32.63 -19.62 -3.12
N ARG A 503 32.15 -19.43 -4.34
CA ARG A 503 32.67 -18.40 -5.25
C ARG A 503 31.60 -17.37 -5.53
N ALA A 504 31.98 -16.10 -5.52
CA ALA A 504 31.12 -14.96 -5.83
C ALA A 504 31.45 -14.40 -7.22
N ALA A 505 30.48 -13.76 -7.86
CA ALA A 505 30.68 -12.93 -9.03
C ALA A 505 31.02 -11.50 -8.58
N ARG A 506 32.19 -11.01 -8.96
CA ARG A 506 32.58 -9.61 -8.78
C ARG A 506 32.25 -8.80 -10.02
N ILE A 507 31.27 -7.92 -9.90
CA ILE A 507 30.84 -6.99 -10.92
C ILE A 507 31.59 -5.68 -10.69
N ARG A 508 32.45 -5.26 -11.62
CA ARG A 508 33.16 -4.00 -11.53
C ARG A 508 32.57 -2.99 -12.48
N ARG A 509 32.20 -1.82 -11.96
CA ARG A 509 31.91 -0.63 -12.74
C ARG A 509 33.09 0.32 -12.61
N ARG A 510 33.84 0.55 -13.69
CA ARG A 510 35.11 1.31 -13.61
C ARG A 510 34.93 2.82 -13.61
N ARG A 511 33.78 3.34 -14.05
CA ARG A 511 33.52 4.78 -14.18
C ARG A 511 32.06 5.10 -13.89
N ALA A 512 31.81 6.29 -13.35
CA ALA A 512 30.47 6.87 -13.40
C ALA A 512 30.08 7.11 -14.86
N GLY A 513 28.83 6.85 -15.20
CA GLY A 513 28.29 7.13 -16.53
C GLY A 513 26.80 7.38 -16.49
N THR A 514 26.22 7.71 -17.63
CA THR A 514 24.84 8.21 -17.74
C THR A 514 23.77 7.12 -17.67
N GLY A 515 24.16 5.85 -17.75
CA GLY A 515 23.25 4.71 -17.74
C GLY A 515 23.62 3.66 -16.68
N PRO A 516 22.71 2.71 -16.41
CA PRO A 516 22.94 1.64 -15.45
C PRO A 516 23.89 0.57 -15.99
N THR A 517 24.47 -0.22 -15.09
CA THR A 517 25.10 -1.51 -15.40
C THR A 517 24.19 -2.62 -14.91
N LEU A 518 23.80 -3.54 -15.79
CA LEU A 518 22.90 -4.65 -15.51
C LEU A 518 23.68 -5.97 -15.54
N PHE A 519 23.52 -6.76 -14.49
CA PHE A 519 23.94 -8.14 -14.43
C PHE A 519 22.69 -9.00 -14.28
N LEU A 520 22.39 -9.82 -15.29
CA LEU A 520 21.10 -10.48 -15.38
C LEU A 520 21.23 -11.94 -15.78
N GLN A 521 20.26 -12.75 -15.39
CA GLN A 521 20.17 -14.16 -15.77
C GLN A 521 18.78 -14.49 -16.28
N ARG A 522 18.70 -15.22 -17.39
CA ARG A 522 17.44 -15.78 -17.89
C ARG A 522 16.90 -16.85 -16.93
N VAL A 523 15.62 -16.75 -16.60
CA VAL A 523 14.85 -17.77 -15.88
C VAL A 523 14.40 -18.82 -16.91
N PRO A 524 14.85 -20.09 -16.81
CA PRO A 524 14.37 -21.15 -17.69
C PRO A 524 12.85 -21.31 -17.56
N ASP A 525 12.16 -21.58 -18.67
CA ASP A 525 10.71 -21.81 -18.68
C ASP A 525 9.91 -20.66 -18.03
N ALA A 526 10.29 -19.43 -18.35
CA ALA A 526 9.62 -18.21 -17.89
C ALA A 526 8.12 -18.18 -18.20
N ALA A 527 7.72 -18.79 -19.33
CA ALA A 527 6.32 -18.95 -19.71
C ALA A 527 5.54 -19.76 -18.66
N ALA A 528 6.11 -20.84 -18.13
CA ALA A 528 5.51 -21.52 -16.99
C ALA A 528 5.51 -20.62 -15.76
N CYS A 529 6.61 -19.90 -15.49
CA CYS A 529 6.77 -19.12 -14.25
C CYS A 529 5.91 -17.85 -14.16
N ALA A 530 5.37 -17.34 -15.26
CA ALA A 530 4.58 -16.11 -15.32
C ALA A 530 3.44 -16.06 -14.29
N GLY A 531 3.31 -14.93 -13.60
CA GLY A 531 2.25 -14.67 -12.61
C GLY A 531 2.48 -15.29 -11.21
N ARG A 532 3.56 -16.05 -10.99
CA ARG A 532 3.84 -16.75 -9.73
C ARG A 532 4.56 -15.88 -8.71
N LEU A 533 4.35 -16.14 -7.42
CA LEU A 533 5.28 -15.64 -6.42
C LEU A 533 6.59 -16.41 -6.47
N ALA A 534 7.68 -15.69 -6.65
CA ALA A 534 9.03 -16.21 -6.54
C ALA A 534 9.81 -15.41 -5.49
N ARG A 535 10.62 -16.12 -4.72
CA ARG A 535 11.62 -15.52 -3.82
C ARG A 535 12.96 -15.54 -4.53
N LEU A 536 13.51 -14.36 -4.77
CA LEU A 536 14.90 -14.19 -5.13
C LEU A 536 15.68 -13.95 -3.84
N SER A 537 16.61 -14.83 -3.51
CA SER A 537 17.58 -14.66 -2.42
C SER A 537 18.98 -14.52 -2.99
N PHE A 538 19.83 -13.71 -2.37
CA PHE A 538 21.23 -13.55 -2.77
C PHE A 538 22.05 -12.98 -1.61
N SER A 539 23.37 -13.16 -1.66
CA SER A 539 24.32 -12.52 -0.74
C SER A 539 25.11 -11.46 -1.52
N ALA A 540 25.22 -10.25 -0.99
CA ALA A 540 25.98 -9.18 -1.68
C ALA A 540 26.79 -8.32 -0.71
N ARG A 541 27.86 -7.72 -1.24
CA ARG A 541 28.61 -6.62 -0.63
C ARG A 541 29.14 -5.66 -1.70
N ALA A 542 29.57 -4.48 -1.30
CA ALA A 542 30.24 -3.51 -2.16
C ALA A 542 31.57 -3.05 -1.52
N ASP A 543 32.56 -2.70 -2.34
CA ASP A 543 33.84 -2.14 -1.86
C ASP A 543 33.72 -0.76 -1.19
N ARG A 544 32.55 -0.13 -1.33
CA ARG A 544 32.15 1.13 -0.69
C ARG A 544 30.64 1.21 -0.59
N PRO A 545 30.07 2.08 0.29
CA PRO A 545 28.63 2.28 0.38
C PRO A 545 27.99 2.54 -0.99
N SER A 546 27.04 1.70 -1.35
CA SER A 546 26.37 1.71 -2.65
C SER A 546 24.95 1.16 -2.54
N VAL A 547 24.21 1.15 -3.65
CA VAL A 547 22.88 0.55 -3.75
C VAL A 547 22.86 -0.38 -4.95
N LEU A 548 22.35 -1.59 -4.73
CA LEU A 548 22.05 -2.56 -5.77
C LEU A 548 20.54 -2.65 -5.94
N HIS A 549 20.03 -2.52 -7.16
CA HIS A 549 18.62 -2.79 -7.43
C HIS A 549 18.45 -4.24 -7.87
N ALA A 550 17.45 -4.95 -7.36
CA ALA A 550 17.05 -6.25 -7.90
C ALA A 550 15.58 -6.22 -8.35
N TYR A 551 15.29 -6.87 -9.48
CA TYR A 551 13.93 -7.02 -10.01
C TYR A 551 13.82 -8.20 -10.97
N LEU A 552 12.58 -8.59 -11.28
CA LEU A 552 12.25 -9.51 -12.37
C LEU A 552 11.79 -8.70 -13.57
N TYR A 553 12.33 -9.01 -14.76
CA TYR A 553 12.00 -8.30 -15.99
C TYR A 553 11.60 -9.29 -17.08
N LEU A 554 10.49 -9.05 -17.77
CA LEU A 554 10.12 -9.83 -18.95
C LEU A 554 10.78 -9.21 -20.18
N GLN A 555 11.60 -9.98 -20.88
CA GLN A 555 12.12 -9.62 -22.19
C GLN A 555 11.22 -10.22 -23.29
N LEU A 556 10.78 -9.38 -24.22
CA LEU A 556 9.94 -9.76 -25.35
C LEU A 556 10.78 -9.87 -26.64
N ASP A 557 10.36 -10.76 -27.54
CA ASP A 557 11.06 -11.09 -28.79
C ASP A 557 11.00 -9.96 -29.81
N ASP A 558 9.94 -9.17 -29.75
CA ASP A 558 9.72 -8.02 -30.63
C ASP A 558 10.58 -6.81 -30.24
N GLY A 559 11.44 -6.95 -29.23
CA GLY A 559 12.23 -5.85 -28.65
C GLY A 559 11.36 -4.80 -27.97
N GLY A 560 10.06 -5.05 -27.80
CA GLY A 560 9.15 -4.18 -27.08
C GLY A 560 9.47 -4.12 -25.59
N PRO A 561 9.09 -3.03 -24.90
CA PRO A 561 9.22 -2.95 -23.45
C PRO A 561 8.36 -4.05 -22.83
N GLY A 562 8.97 -4.95 -22.07
CA GLY A 562 8.22 -5.91 -21.29
C GLY A 562 7.82 -5.37 -19.93
N SER A 563 6.94 -6.11 -19.27
CA SER A 563 6.53 -5.86 -17.88
C SER A 563 7.67 -6.28 -16.94
N GLY A 564 7.88 -5.52 -15.86
CA GLY A 564 8.84 -5.86 -14.82
C GLY A 564 8.26 -5.58 -13.44
N THR A 565 8.83 -6.21 -12.42
CA THR A 565 8.56 -5.83 -11.03
C THR A 565 9.19 -4.47 -10.74
N LEU A 566 8.68 -3.73 -9.77
CA LEU A 566 9.36 -2.52 -9.31
C LEU A 566 10.77 -2.89 -8.81
N PRO A 567 11.82 -2.16 -9.22
CA PRO A 567 13.16 -2.33 -8.67
C PRO A 567 13.17 -2.14 -7.16
N GLN A 568 13.61 -3.17 -6.43
CA GLN A 568 13.84 -3.06 -5.00
C GLN A 568 15.30 -2.68 -4.75
N ALA A 569 15.51 -1.64 -3.95
CA ALA A 569 16.83 -1.13 -3.62
C ALA A 569 17.41 -1.84 -2.38
N PHE A 570 18.63 -2.34 -2.50
CA PHE A 570 19.39 -3.01 -1.46
C PHE A 570 20.65 -2.19 -1.14
N PRO A 571 20.73 -1.55 0.03
CA PRO A 571 21.93 -0.84 0.43
C PRO A 571 23.05 -1.86 0.71
N LEU A 572 24.21 -1.62 0.12
CA LEU A 572 25.41 -2.46 0.26
C LEU A 572 26.51 -1.72 1.00
N ASP A 573 27.27 -2.46 1.81
CA ASP A 573 28.49 -2.03 2.47
C ASP A 573 29.61 -3.08 2.25
N GLU A 574 30.73 -2.92 2.94
CA GLU A 574 31.91 -3.80 2.81
C GLU A 574 31.69 -5.24 3.32
N SER A 575 30.58 -5.48 4.02
CA SER A 575 30.23 -6.77 4.61
C SER A 575 29.25 -7.54 3.73
N PHE A 576 29.44 -8.86 3.63
CA PHE A 576 28.44 -9.71 2.99
C PHE A 576 27.18 -9.75 3.83
N ARG A 577 26.07 -9.33 3.22
CA ARG A 577 24.73 -9.45 3.79
C ARG A 577 23.89 -10.34 2.89
N ARG A 578 23.00 -11.12 3.49
CA ARG A 578 21.98 -11.85 2.76
C ARG A 578 20.83 -10.87 2.50
N TYR A 579 20.23 -11.00 1.33
CA TYR A 579 19.09 -10.22 0.89
C TYR A 579 18.06 -11.17 0.30
N SER A 580 16.78 -10.76 0.35
CA SER A 580 15.74 -11.43 -0.40
C SER A 580 14.67 -10.44 -0.86
N MET A 581 14.09 -10.73 -2.02
CA MET A 581 12.85 -10.12 -2.48
C MET A 581 11.86 -11.22 -2.83
N VAL A 582 10.59 -10.97 -2.54
CA VAL A 582 9.50 -11.78 -3.06
C VAL A 582 8.72 -10.92 -4.03
N ALA A 583 8.53 -11.41 -5.24
CA ALA A 583 7.79 -10.69 -6.25
C ALA A 583 6.98 -11.65 -7.11
N ARG A 584 5.94 -11.09 -7.74
CA ARG A 584 5.19 -11.79 -8.77
C ARG A 584 6.01 -11.77 -10.06
N VAL A 585 6.31 -12.94 -10.61
CA VAL A 585 6.95 -13.07 -11.92
C VAL A 585 6.07 -12.35 -12.95
N PRO A 586 6.60 -11.42 -13.76
CA PRO A 586 5.79 -10.64 -14.69
C PRO A 586 4.96 -11.54 -15.62
N GLU A 587 3.71 -11.17 -15.86
CA GLU A 587 2.86 -11.87 -16.82
C GLU A 587 3.21 -11.49 -18.26
N MET A 588 3.07 -12.45 -19.18
CA MET A 588 3.21 -12.21 -20.63
C MET A 588 2.05 -11.41 -21.25
N GLY A 589 0.99 -11.15 -20.48
CA GLY A 589 -0.21 -10.46 -20.92
C GLY A 589 -0.96 -11.24 -22.01
N PRO A 590 -1.71 -10.58 -22.92
CA PRO A 590 -2.48 -11.24 -23.97
C PRO A 590 -1.61 -11.76 -25.13
N ARG A 591 -0.29 -11.57 -25.06
CA ARG A 591 0.63 -11.95 -26.15
C ARG A 591 0.92 -13.44 -26.07
N THR A 592 0.90 -14.11 -27.22
CA THR A 592 1.32 -15.52 -27.31
C THR A 592 2.82 -15.62 -27.03
N PRO A 593 3.28 -16.52 -26.14
CA PRO A 593 4.69 -16.74 -25.92
C PRO A 593 5.43 -17.04 -27.24
N GLY A 594 6.39 -16.19 -27.59
CA GLY A 594 7.36 -16.44 -28.63
C GLY A 594 8.54 -17.24 -28.09
N PRO A 595 9.30 -17.95 -28.95
CA PRO A 595 10.39 -18.83 -28.52
C PRO A 595 11.58 -18.12 -27.85
N GLY A 596 11.68 -16.79 -27.88
CA GLY A 596 12.68 -16.04 -27.11
C GLY A 596 12.08 -15.10 -26.06
N HIS A 597 10.78 -15.19 -25.75
CA HIS A 597 10.24 -14.57 -24.54
C HIS A 597 10.86 -15.22 -23.31
N HIS A 598 11.41 -14.42 -22.40
CA HIS A 598 11.96 -14.92 -21.15
C HIS A 598 11.88 -13.89 -20.04
N THR A 599 11.77 -14.36 -18.80
CA THR A 599 11.95 -13.56 -17.61
C THR A 599 13.42 -13.56 -17.26
N GLU A 600 13.92 -12.42 -16.82
CA GLU A 600 15.27 -12.22 -16.34
C GLU A 600 15.22 -11.83 -14.86
N VAL A 601 16.11 -12.41 -14.07
CA VAL A 601 16.52 -11.82 -12.79
C VAL A 601 17.53 -10.74 -13.12
N VAL A 602 17.27 -9.50 -12.69
CA VAL A 602 18.12 -8.35 -13.00
C VAL A 602 18.69 -7.75 -11.72
N PHE A 603 20.02 -7.68 -11.66
CA PHE A 603 20.78 -6.91 -10.69
C PHE A 603 21.30 -5.64 -11.38
N ALA A 604 20.81 -4.48 -10.97
CA ALA A 604 21.13 -3.21 -11.60
C ALA A 604 21.91 -2.29 -10.66
N LEU A 605 23.05 -1.82 -11.13
CA LEU A 605 23.81 -0.70 -10.58
C LEU A 605 23.28 0.59 -11.20
N PRO A 606 22.56 1.44 -10.44
CA PRO A 606 22.00 2.65 -10.99
C PRO A 606 23.08 3.69 -11.34
N PRO A 607 22.79 4.67 -12.23
CA PRO A 607 23.77 5.63 -12.72
C PRO A 607 24.60 6.32 -11.62
N GLU A 608 23.94 6.68 -10.52
CA GLU A 608 24.49 7.37 -9.33
C GLU A 608 25.51 6.56 -8.53
N SER A 609 25.58 5.23 -8.68
CA SER A 609 26.53 4.40 -7.94
C SER A 609 27.99 4.73 -8.26
N GLY A 610 28.29 5.37 -9.39
CA GLY A 610 29.66 5.71 -9.79
C GLY A 610 30.55 4.48 -10.03
N ALA A 611 31.85 4.59 -9.80
CA ALA A 611 32.79 3.47 -9.95
C ALA A 611 32.78 2.57 -8.69
N VAL A 612 32.35 1.32 -8.79
CA VAL A 612 32.10 0.45 -7.63
C VAL A 612 32.38 -1.01 -8.00
N GLU A 613 32.88 -1.80 -7.05
CA GLU A 613 32.94 -3.26 -7.14
C GLU A 613 31.87 -3.88 -6.24
N ILE A 614 31.01 -4.72 -6.80
CA ILE A 614 30.03 -5.51 -6.06
C ILE A 614 30.40 -6.98 -6.15
N ASP A 615 30.43 -7.66 -5.02
CA ASP A 615 30.51 -9.12 -4.97
C ASP A 615 29.10 -9.68 -4.74
N LEU A 616 28.66 -10.60 -5.59
CA LEU A 616 27.34 -11.26 -5.53
C LEU A 616 27.52 -12.78 -5.43
N ALA A 617 26.81 -13.42 -4.50
CA ALA A 617 26.85 -14.86 -4.26
C ALA A 617 25.45 -15.42 -3.93
N ASP A 618 25.35 -16.75 -3.87
CA ASP A 618 24.15 -17.48 -3.40
C ASP A 618 22.83 -17.07 -4.07
N VAL A 619 22.85 -16.81 -5.38
CA VAL A 619 21.65 -16.34 -6.10
C VAL A 619 20.69 -17.52 -6.30
N VAL A 620 19.53 -17.43 -5.65
CA VAL A 620 18.48 -18.45 -5.70
C VAL A 620 17.15 -17.81 -6.06
N LEU A 621 16.50 -18.29 -7.11
CA LEU A 621 15.10 -17.99 -7.41
C LEU A 621 14.26 -19.24 -7.17
N GLU A 622 13.37 -19.20 -6.19
CA GLU A 622 12.57 -20.35 -5.74
C GLU A 622 11.08 -19.99 -5.56
N PRO A 623 10.17 -20.98 -5.59
CA PRO A 623 8.75 -20.71 -5.42
C PRO A 623 8.42 -20.33 -3.98
N VAL A 624 7.47 -19.41 -3.83
CA VAL A 624 6.84 -19.16 -2.54
C VAL A 624 5.55 -19.94 -2.46
N ARG A 625 5.43 -20.81 -1.45
CA ARG A 625 4.17 -21.48 -1.11
C ARG A 625 3.44 -20.63 -0.08
N LEU A 626 2.16 -20.38 -0.34
CA LEU A 626 1.24 -19.67 0.53
C LEU A 626 0.58 -20.62 1.53
#